data_AF-A0A519VNI9-F1
#
_entry.id   AF-A0A519VNI9-F1
#
_cell.length_a   1.000
_cell.length_b   1.000
_cell.length_c   1.000
_cell.angle_alpha   90.00
_cell.angle_beta   90.00
_cell.angle_gamma   90.00
#
_symmetry.space_group_name_H-M   'P 1'
#
loop_
_entity.id
_entity.type
_entity.pdbx_description
1 polymer ?
#
loop_
_entity_poly.entity_id
_entity_poly.type
_entity_poly.pdbx_seq_one_letter_code
_entity_poly.pdbx_strand_id
1 'polypeptide(L)'
;KECAHIDRHTQEIILSQIELLLNYSNRFYERQFITRKNNNHQLLAKFDQLVDDYFKEQQSHILGLLTVQHIADLMNLSPNYLSDLLRVHTGQNTQQHIHEKLIDKAKERLSTTNLSVSEIAYALGFEHPQSFSTLFRKKTSMSPVEFRQAFK
;
A
#
# COMPACT_ATOMS: atom_id res chain seq x y z
N LYS A 1 4.76 9.04 54.79
CA LYS A 1 4.56 7.60 55.07
C LYS A 1 3.29 7.13 54.34
N GLU A 2 3.23 7.24 53.01
CA GLU A 2 2.00 6.94 52.24
C GLU A 2 2.21 5.88 51.13
N CYS A 3 3.38 5.24 51.06
CA CYS A 3 3.66 4.16 50.12
C CYS A 3 3.78 2.80 50.82
N ALA A 4 2.91 2.49 51.79
CA ALA A 4 2.97 1.23 52.54
C ALA A 4 1.82 0.25 52.25
N HIS A 5 0.83 0.65 51.45
CA HIS A 5 -0.30 -0.22 51.13
C HIS A 5 -0.81 0.06 49.71
N ILE A 6 -0.01 -0.30 48.70
CA ILE A 6 -0.59 -0.61 47.38
C ILE A 6 -1.40 -1.88 47.62
N ASP A 7 -2.72 -1.73 47.78
CA ASP A 7 -3.58 -2.88 47.98
C ASP A 7 -3.46 -3.82 46.77
N ARG A 8 -3.80 -5.10 46.97
CA ARG A 8 -3.61 -6.15 45.94
C ARG A 8 -4.34 -5.84 44.63
N HIS A 9 -5.33 -4.96 44.64
CA HIS A 9 -6.18 -4.62 43.49
C HIS A 9 -5.77 -3.31 42.78
N THR A 10 -4.97 -2.43 43.40
CA THR A 10 -4.56 -1.15 42.79
C THR A 10 -3.96 -1.37 41.39
N GLN A 11 -3.08 -2.36 41.22
CA GLN A 11 -2.46 -2.68 39.93
C GLN A 11 -3.51 -3.11 38.88
N GLU A 12 -4.45 -3.98 39.26
CA GLU A 12 -5.51 -4.47 38.35
C GLU A 12 -6.44 -3.33 37.93
N ILE A 13 -6.77 -2.42 38.84
CA ILE A 13 -7.59 -1.24 38.55
C ILE A 13 -6.87 -0.30 37.57
N ILE A 14 -5.58 -0.01 37.79
CA ILE A 14 -4.80 0.84 36.90
C ILE A 14 -4.70 0.22 35.50
N LEU A 15 -4.43 -1.08 35.41
CA LEU A 15 -4.39 -1.79 34.12
C LEU A 15 -5.72 -1.70 33.40
N SER A 16 -6.84 -1.92 34.10
CA SER A 16 -8.19 -1.82 33.54
C SER A 16 -8.51 -0.40 33.04
N GLN A 17 -8.05 0.64 33.75
CA GLN A 17 -8.22 2.03 33.32
C GLN A 17 -7.41 2.37 32.07
N ILE A 18 -6.15 1.90 31.99
CA ILE A 18 -5.30 2.08 30.81
C ILE A 18 -5.91 1.34 29.61
N GLU A 19 -6.34 0.10 29.80
CA GLU A 19 -6.99 -0.68 28.75
C GLU A 19 -8.26 0.02 28.23
N LEU A 20 -9.10 0.52 29.13
CA LEU A 20 -10.29 1.29 28.75
C LEU A 20 -9.94 2.55 27.95
N LEU A 21 -8.90 3.29 28.36
CA LEU A 21 -8.42 4.47 27.64
C LEU A 21 -7.89 4.13 26.25
N LEU A 22 -7.13 3.05 26.12
CA LEU A 22 -6.63 2.55 24.84
C LEU A 22 -7.78 2.12 23.93
N ASN A 23 -8.80 1.44 24.48
CA ASN A 23 -10.01 1.06 23.75
C ASN A 23 -10.79 2.28 23.23
N TYR A 24 -10.92 3.36 24.03
CA TYR A 24 -11.52 4.60 23.55
C TYR A 24 -10.70 5.27 22.44
N SER A 25 -9.37 5.24 22.57
CA SER A 25 -8.46 5.77 21.55
C SER A 25 -8.58 5.02 20.22
N ASN A 26 -8.59 3.69 20.27
CA ASN A 26 -8.82 2.83 19.10
C ASN A 26 -10.19 3.09 18.47
N ARG A 27 -11.25 3.15 19.29
CA ARG A 27 -12.60 3.45 18.81
C ARG A 27 -12.68 4.81 18.11
N PHE A 28 -12.01 5.83 18.65
CA PHE A 28 -11.98 7.16 18.03
C PHE A 28 -11.19 7.14 16.71
N TYR A 29 -10.05 6.44 16.69
CA TYR A 29 -9.25 6.23 15.49
C TYR A 29 -10.05 5.54 14.38
N GLU A 30 -10.71 4.41 14.68
CA GLU A 30 -11.47 3.66 13.67
C GLU A 30 -12.69 4.43 13.16
N ARG A 31 -13.38 5.16 14.04
CA ARG A 31 -14.58 5.94 13.69
C ARG A 31 -14.31 6.98 12.61
N GLN A 32 -13.09 7.51 12.51
CA GLN A 32 -12.73 8.49 11.48
C GLN A 32 -12.86 7.90 10.06
N PHE A 33 -12.66 6.60 9.89
CA PHE A 33 -12.82 5.94 8.59
C PHE A 33 -14.29 5.73 8.21
N ILE A 34 -15.17 5.60 9.20
CA ILE A 34 -16.62 5.38 9.01
C ILE A 34 -17.36 6.71 8.80
N THR A 35 -17.08 7.71 9.63
CA THR A 35 -17.82 8.99 9.62
C THR A 35 -17.40 9.95 8.53
N ARG A 36 -16.18 9.80 7.97
CA ARG A 36 -15.65 10.66 6.89
C ARG A 36 -15.71 10.00 5.51
N LYS A 37 -16.73 9.18 5.24
CA LYS A 37 -16.86 8.41 3.98
C LYS A 37 -16.62 9.23 2.71
N ASN A 38 -17.17 10.44 2.61
CA ASN A 38 -17.02 11.29 1.42
C ASN A 38 -15.56 11.73 1.21
N ASN A 39 -14.88 12.17 2.28
CA ASN A 39 -13.47 12.57 2.21
C ASN A 39 -12.57 11.36 1.93
N ASN A 40 -12.90 10.19 2.49
CA ASN A 40 -12.14 8.97 2.26
C ASN A 40 -12.24 8.52 0.79
N HIS A 41 -13.42 8.62 0.17
CA HIS A 41 -13.57 8.30 -1.25
C HIS A 41 -12.76 9.25 -2.15
N GLN A 42 -12.71 10.55 -1.81
CA GLN A 42 -11.86 11.52 -2.51
C GLN A 42 -10.36 11.19 -2.34
N LEU A 43 -9.94 10.76 -1.15
CA LEU A 43 -8.55 10.33 -0.91
C LEU A 43 -8.20 9.07 -1.71
N LEU A 44 -9.12 8.10 -1.82
CA LEU A 44 -8.94 6.90 -2.64
C LEU A 44 -8.83 7.25 -4.12
N ALA A 45 -9.74 8.09 -4.64
CA ALA A 45 -9.67 8.55 -6.03
C ALA A 45 -8.36 9.31 -6.32
N LYS A 46 -7.91 10.15 -5.37
CA LYS A 46 -6.62 10.83 -5.47
C LYS A 46 -5.44 9.86 -5.46
N PHE A 47 -5.49 8.81 -4.62
CA PHE A 47 -4.49 7.75 -4.60
C PHE A 47 -4.41 7.07 -5.97
N ASP A 48 -5.54 6.62 -6.52
CA ASP A 48 -5.58 5.96 -7.82
C ASP A 48 -5.04 6.85 -8.94
N GLN A 49 -5.41 8.14 -8.94
CA GLN A 49 -4.90 9.13 -9.89
C GLN A 49 -3.37 9.29 -9.78
N LEU A 50 -2.83 9.47 -8.57
CA LEU A 50 -1.38 9.62 -8.37
C LEU A 50 -0.61 8.39 -8.84
N VAL A 51 -1.13 7.19 -8.55
CA VAL A 51 -0.52 5.95 -9.03
C VAL A 51 -0.57 5.87 -10.55
N ASP A 52 -1.72 6.20 -11.17
CA ASP A 52 -1.88 6.20 -12.62
C ASP A 52 -0.95 7.20 -13.31
N ASP A 53 -0.85 8.41 -12.78
CA ASP A 53 -0.02 9.49 -13.33
C ASP A 53 1.47 9.12 -13.24
N TYR A 54 1.89 8.50 -12.13
CA TYR A 54 3.25 7.98 -11.97
C TYR A 54 3.65 6.98 -13.07
N PHE A 55 2.73 6.08 -13.45
CA PHE A 55 2.99 5.08 -14.49
C PHE A 55 2.76 5.61 -15.92
N LYS A 56 1.99 6.69 -16.10
CA LYS A 56 1.75 7.34 -17.41
C LYS A 56 2.92 8.21 -17.84
N GLU A 57 3.43 9.06 -16.94
CA GLU A 57 4.44 10.07 -17.29
C GLU A 57 5.86 9.48 -17.48
N GLN A 58 5.99 8.15 -17.51
CA GLN A 58 7.27 7.44 -17.59
C GLN A 58 8.24 7.85 -16.44
N GLN A 59 7.72 8.51 -15.41
CA GLN A 59 8.43 8.93 -14.21
C GLN A 59 9.07 7.73 -13.49
N SER A 60 8.52 6.53 -13.65
CA SER A 60 9.11 5.28 -13.14
C SER A 60 10.55 5.05 -13.62
N HIS A 61 10.93 5.56 -14.80
CA HIS A 61 12.31 5.46 -15.29
C HIS A 61 13.27 6.45 -14.59
N ILE A 62 12.76 7.55 -14.05
CA ILE A 62 13.56 8.64 -13.45
C ILE A 62 13.55 8.55 -11.92
N LEU A 63 12.41 8.19 -11.32
CA LEU A 63 12.18 8.13 -9.88
C LEU A 63 12.31 6.71 -9.29
N GLY A 64 12.50 5.69 -10.13
CA GLY A 64 12.66 4.30 -9.70
C GLY A 64 11.33 3.58 -9.42
N LEU A 65 11.33 2.65 -8.46
CA LEU A 65 10.11 1.94 -8.04
C LEU A 65 9.22 2.84 -7.18
N LEU A 66 7.91 2.80 -7.44
CA LEU A 66 6.92 3.49 -6.63
C LEU A 66 6.89 2.91 -5.21
N THR A 67 7.22 3.71 -4.21
CA THR A 67 7.20 3.30 -2.80
C THR A 67 5.98 3.86 -2.09
N VAL A 68 5.56 3.16 -1.01
CA VAL A 68 4.48 3.63 -0.13
C VAL A 68 4.80 5.00 0.47
N GLN A 69 6.06 5.22 0.85
CA GLN A 69 6.52 6.51 1.39
C GLN A 69 6.29 7.65 0.40
N HIS A 70 6.69 7.44 -0.86
CA HIS A 70 6.59 8.48 -1.88
C HIS A 70 5.13 8.92 -2.12
N ILE A 71 4.20 7.96 -2.21
CA ILE A 71 2.77 8.30 -2.36
C ILE A 71 2.23 8.97 -1.10
N ALA A 72 2.61 8.49 0.08
CA ALA A 72 2.18 9.07 1.33
C ALA A 72 2.60 10.55 1.44
N ASP A 73 3.84 10.86 1.04
CA ASP A 73 4.37 12.22 0.99
C ASP A 73 3.58 13.11 0.00
N LEU A 74 3.28 12.61 -1.20
CA LEU A 74 2.45 13.32 -2.20
C LEU A 74 1.01 13.58 -1.71
N MET A 75 0.50 12.71 -0.84
CA MET A 75 -0.82 12.85 -0.24
C MET A 75 -0.81 13.67 1.05
N ASN A 76 0.36 14.06 1.57
CA ASN A 76 0.56 14.65 2.89
C ASN A 76 -0.02 13.78 4.02
N LEU A 77 0.18 12.46 3.92
CA LEU A 77 -0.28 11.46 4.89
C LEU A 77 0.91 10.68 5.43
N SER A 78 0.76 10.07 6.61
CA SER A 78 1.73 9.08 7.04
C SER A 78 1.54 7.76 6.28
N PRO A 79 2.60 6.99 5.99
CA PRO A 79 2.50 5.69 5.33
C PRO A 79 1.58 4.71 6.04
N ASN A 80 1.59 4.73 7.38
CA ASN A 80 0.75 3.90 8.22
C ASN A 80 -0.72 4.30 8.08
N TYR A 81 -1.02 5.60 8.13
CA TYR A 81 -2.38 6.08 7.93
C TYR A 81 -2.92 5.74 6.55
N LEU A 82 -2.12 5.92 5.49
CA LEU A 82 -2.51 5.53 4.14
C LEU A 82 -2.78 4.02 4.03
N SER A 83 -1.95 3.20 4.68
CA SER A 83 -2.12 1.75 4.70
C SER A 83 -3.39 1.32 5.43
N ASP A 84 -3.69 1.94 6.57
CA ASP A 84 -4.91 1.68 7.32
C ASP A 84 -6.16 2.17 6.57
N LEU A 85 -6.09 3.35 5.97
CA LEU A 85 -7.15 3.91 5.14
C LEU A 85 -7.49 2.96 4.00
N LEU A 86 -6.50 2.52 3.22
CA LEU A 86 -6.74 1.58 2.12
C LEU A 86 -7.24 0.23 2.64
N ARG A 87 -6.68 -0.30 3.74
CA ARG A 87 -7.12 -1.58 4.30
C ARG A 87 -8.57 -1.56 4.76
N VAL A 88 -9.01 -0.47 5.39
CA VAL A 88 -10.40 -0.35 5.86
C VAL A 88 -11.40 -0.28 4.71
N HIS A 89 -11.03 0.38 3.59
CA HIS A 89 -11.95 0.59 2.46
C HIS A 89 -11.87 -0.50 1.38
N THR A 90 -10.71 -1.12 1.17
CA THR A 90 -10.49 -2.08 0.08
C THR A 90 -10.08 -3.48 0.57
N GLY A 91 -9.78 -3.65 1.87
CA GLY A 91 -9.25 -4.89 2.43
C GLY A 91 -7.75 -5.13 2.16
N GLN A 92 -7.08 -4.22 1.45
CA GLN A 92 -5.67 -4.37 1.03
C GLN A 92 -4.81 -3.21 1.51
N ASN A 93 -3.52 -3.45 1.74
CA ASN A 93 -2.59 -2.40 2.12
C ASN A 93 -2.05 -1.63 0.89
N THR A 94 -1.42 -0.47 1.12
CA THR A 94 -0.89 0.39 0.04
C THR A 94 0.09 -0.35 -0.88
N GLN A 95 0.98 -1.18 -0.32
CA GLN A 95 1.96 -1.90 -1.11
C GLN A 95 1.30 -2.92 -2.05
N GLN A 96 0.21 -3.56 -1.62
CA GLN A 96 -0.55 -4.49 -2.45
C GLN A 96 -1.19 -3.76 -3.64
N HIS A 97 -1.81 -2.60 -3.41
CA HIS A 97 -2.35 -1.75 -4.48
C HIS A 97 -1.29 -1.34 -5.51
N ILE A 98 -0.13 -0.87 -5.03
CA ILE A 98 1.00 -0.51 -5.91
C ILE A 98 1.43 -1.71 -6.74
N HIS A 99 1.61 -2.87 -6.12
CA HIS A 99 2.01 -4.09 -6.83
C HIS A 99 0.94 -4.53 -7.84
N GLU A 100 -0.35 -4.46 -7.51
CA GLU A 100 -1.43 -4.84 -8.43
C GLU A 100 -1.43 -3.93 -9.65
N LYS A 101 -1.37 -2.61 -9.44
CA LYS A 101 -1.31 -1.65 -10.53
C LYS A 101 -0.05 -1.83 -11.40
N LEU A 102 1.09 -2.07 -10.78
CA LEU A 102 2.35 -2.34 -11.46
C LEU A 102 2.24 -3.59 -12.35
N ILE A 103 1.63 -4.66 -11.83
CA ILE A 103 1.42 -5.91 -12.58
C ILE A 103 0.45 -5.69 -13.74
N ASP A 104 -0.62 -4.92 -13.55
CA ASP A 104 -1.56 -4.62 -14.63
C ASP A 104 -0.91 -3.81 -15.75
N LYS A 105 -0.08 -2.81 -15.41
CA LYS A 105 0.74 -2.08 -16.38
C LYS A 105 1.77 -2.97 -17.07
N ALA A 106 2.35 -3.92 -16.35
CA ALA A 106 3.25 -4.91 -16.94
C ALA A 106 2.54 -5.81 -17.95
N LYS A 107 1.34 -6.33 -17.62
CA LYS A 107 0.52 -7.13 -18.55
C LYS A 107 0.13 -6.34 -19.80
N GLU A 108 -0.27 -5.07 -19.62
CA GLU A 108 -0.58 -4.15 -20.72
C GLU A 108 0.63 -4.01 -21.66
N ARG A 109 1.82 -3.72 -21.14
CA ARG A 109 3.04 -3.60 -21.96
C ARG A 109 3.47 -4.92 -22.60
N LEU A 110 3.33 -6.05 -21.90
CA LEU A 110 3.70 -7.37 -22.41
C LEU A 110 2.86 -7.81 -23.61
N SER A 111 1.58 -7.39 -23.65
CA SER A 111 0.61 -7.73 -24.70
C SER A 111 0.56 -6.71 -25.84
N THR A 112 0.77 -5.42 -25.56
CA THR A 112 0.65 -4.35 -26.57
C THR A 112 1.97 -3.96 -27.24
N THR A 113 3.12 -4.32 -26.65
CA THR A 113 4.44 -3.89 -27.14
C THR A 113 5.37 -5.05 -27.48
N ASN A 114 6.34 -4.78 -28.36
CA ASN A 114 7.42 -5.71 -28.71
C ASN A 114 8.67 -5.58 -27.83
N LEU A 115 8.63 -4.74 -26.78
CA LEU A 115 9.75 -4.51 -25.87
C LEU A 115 10.18 -5.81 -25.19
N SER A 116 11.47 -6.05 -24.98
CA SER A 116 11.95 -7.18 -24.19
C SER A 116 11.46 -7.13 -22.74
N VAL A 117 11.43 -8.29 -22.07
CA VAL A 117 11.06 -8.36 -20.64
C VAL A 117 11.96 -7.48 -19.78
N SER A 118 13.25 -7.39 -20.14
CA SER A 118 14.21 -6.51 -19.45
C SER A 118 13.89 -5.04 -19.65
N GLU A 119 13.59 -4.59 -20.88
CA GLU A 119 13.19 -3.20 -21.15
C GLU A 119 11.90 -2.82 -20.41
N ILE A 120 10.94 -3.74 -20.34
CA ILE A 120 9.70 -3.52 -19.58
C ILE A 120 10.01 -3.38 -18.08
N ALA A 121 10.89 -4.22 -17.53
CA ALA A 121 11.28 -4.15 -16.13
C ALA A 121 11.95 -2.80 -15.80
N TYR A 122 12.91 -2.36 -16.62
CA TYR A 122 13.56 -1.05 -16.44
C TYR A 122 12.56 0.09 -16.57
N ALA A 123 11.65 0.03 -17.54
CA ALA A 123 10.62 1.05 -17.75
C ALA A 123 9.54 1.07 -16.66
N LEU A 124 9.50 0.06 -15.78
CA LEU A 124 8.66 0.02 -14.57
C LEU A 124 9.45 0.40 -13.31
N GLY A 125 10.71 0.81 -13.45
CA GLY A 125 11.55 1.29 -12.36
C GLY A 125 12.39 0.23 -11.65
N PHE A 126 12.39 -1.02 -12.12
CA PHE A 126 13.23 -2.06 -11.53
C PHE A 126 14.70 -1.89 -11.96
N GLU A 127 15.61 -1.89 -10.99
CA GLU A 127 17.06 -1.94 -11.26
C GLU A 127 17.51 -3.29 -11.82
N HIS A 128 16.80 -4.37 -11.49
CA HIS A 128 17.13 -5.74 -11.90
C HIS A 128 15.91 -6.45 -12.48
N PRO A 129 15.93 -6.87 -13.76
CA PRO A 129 14.83 -7.59 -14.41
C PRO A 129 14.43 -8.91 -13.74
N GLN A 130 15.35 -9.56 -13.02
CA GLN A 130 15.08 -10.78 -12.26
C GLN A 130 14.08 -10.52 -11.11
N SER A 131 14.19 -9.37 -10.45
CA SER A 131 13.27 -8.97 -9.38
C SER A 131 11.85 -8.78 -9.90
N PHE A 132 11.72 -8.13 -11.06
CA PHE A 132 10.44 -8.01 -11.78
C PHE A 132 9.86 -9.39 -12.12
N SER A 133 10.67 -10.28 -12.70
CA SER A 133 10.22 -11.61 -13.12
C SER A 133 9.72 -12.45 -11.93
N THR A 134 10.39 -12.34 -10.78
CA THR A 134 10.01 -13.02 -9.53
C THR A 134 8.69 -12.47 -8.99
N LEU A 135 8.54 -11.15 -8.93
CA LEU A 135 7.31 -10.50 -8.50
C LEU A 135 6.13 -10.84 -9.42
N PHE A 136 6.35 -10.78 -10.73
CA PHE A 136 5.34 -11.08 -11.74
C PHE A 136 4.86 -12.52 -11.63
N ARG A 137 5.77 -13.48 -11.51
CA ARG A 137 5.43 -14.90 -11.32
C ARG A 137 4.68 -15.12 -10.01
N LYS A 138 5.09 -14.47 -8.91
CA LYS A 138 4.40 -14.57 -7.62
C LYS A 138 2.96 -14.05 -7.68
N LYS A 139 2.69 -13.02 -8.50
CA LYS A 139 1.38 -12.37 -8.59
C LYS A 139 0.47 -12.95 -9.68
N THR A 140 1.02 -13.54 -10.73
CA THR A 140 0.25 -14.03 -11.89
C THR A 140 0.32 -15.55 -12.07
N SER A 141 1.13 -16.25 -11.28
CA SER A 141 1.45 -17.68 -11.43
C SER A 141 2.16 -18.05 -12.75
N MET A 142 2.44 -17.07 -13.61
CA MET A 142 3.11 -17.24 -14.90
C MET A 142 4.35 -16.34 -14.98
N SER A 143 5.39 -16.74 -15.69
CA SER A 143 6.50 -15.85 -16.01
C SER A 143 6.08 -14.78 -17.04
N PRO A 144 6.77 -13.63 -17.10
CA PRO A 144 6.50 -12.60 -18.11
C PRO A 144 6.57 -13.13 -19.56
N VAL A 145 7.47 -14.09 -19.81
CA VAL A 145 7.65 -14.71 -21.13
C VAL A 145 6.48 -15.63 -21.48
N GLU A 146 6.08 -16.51 -20.55
CA GLU A 146 4.91 -17.39 -20.72
C GLU A 146 3.64 -16.57 -20.92
N PHE A 147 3.48 -15.48 -20.14
CA PHE A 147 2.34 -14.58 -20.29
C PHE A 147 2.33 -13.97 -21.71
N ARG A 148 3.45 -13.43 -22.19
CA ARG A 148 3.52 -12.90 -23.56
C ARG A 148 3.17 -13.94 -24.63
N GLN A 149 3.62 -15.18 -24.47
CA GLN A 149 3.34 -16.24 -25.43
C GLN A 149 1.85 -16.63 -25.45
N ALA A 150 1.16 -16.53 -24.32
CA ALA A 150 -0.27 -16.84 -24.24
C ALA A 150 -1.17 -15.77 -24.89
N PHE A 151 -0.68 -14.54 -25.08
CA PHE A 151 -1.43 -13.40 -25.63
C PHE A 151 -0.91 -12.90 -26.98
N LYS A 152 0.05 -13.62 -27.59
CA LYS A 152 0.47 -13.43 -28.99
C LYS A 152 -0.27 -14.39 -29.90
#